data_AF-A0A442YRN9-F1
#
_entry.id   AF-A0A442YRN9-F1
#
_cell.length_a   1.000
_cell.length_b   1.000
_cell.length_c   1.000
_cell.angle_alpha   90.00
_cell.angle_beta   90.00
_cell.angle_gamma   90.00
#
_symmetry.space_group_name_H-M   'P 1'
#
loop_
_entity.id
_entity.type
_entity.pdbx_description
1 polymer ?
#
loop_
_entity_poly.entity_id
_entity_poly.type
_entity_poly.pdbx_seq_one_letter_code
_entity_poly.pdbx_strand_id
1 'polypeptide(L)'
;MTKSGSASAVSKLSSGHFSQNRALQNRALQSLSSPSLVSQSRASTAKTEYLSLLRELDRRRRANQLAAYRPYRKQAEFHAAGATSRERLFMAGNQLGKTRAGGAEWAMHLTGRYPEWWQGKVFDTPVRLWAAGVTAEGTRDNPQRILIGPPQQPAAWGTGMIPADAIVSTIMGRGVPHGLDSVVVRHGGGGDVQADESVLSFKSFEKGREKWQGETLHGVWFDEEPPLDIYSEGLTRTNATGGITIVTFTPLLGMSDVVLLFLSAKEVEGMGR
;
A
#
# COMPACT_ATOMS: atom_id res chain seq x y z
N MET A 1 -65.12 -77.65 50.77
CA MET A 1 -64.39 -77.70 52.05
C MET A 1 -62.96 -78.15 51.77
N THR A 2 -62.00 -77.42 52.35
CA THR A 2 -60.63 -77.85 52.72
C THR A 2 -59.71 -78.49 51.67
N LYS A 3 -58.78 -77.62 51.23
CA LYS A 3 -57.44 -77.79 50.66
C LYS A 3 -56.73 -79.14 50.86
N SER A 4 -56.30 -79.75 49.75
CA SER A 4 -55.03 -80.47 49.58
C SER A 4 -53.97 -79.44 49.17
N GLY A 5 -52.66 -79.53 49.40
CA GLY A 5 -51.76 -80.61 49.80
C GLY A 5 -50.44 -80.28 49.06
N SER A 6 -49.30 -80.28 49.75
CA SER A 6 -47.95 -80.55 49.20
C SER A 6 -46.87 -80.00 50.12
N ALA A 7 -45.74 -80.69 50.04
CA ALA A 7 -44.70 -80.77 51.03
C ALA A 7 -43.46 -79.94 50.67
N SER A 8 -42.69 -79.68 51.74
CA SER A 8 -41.24 -79.56 51.82
C SER A 8 -40.52 -78.43 51.08
N ALA A 9 -39.97 -77.48 51.85
CA ALA A 9 -38.84 -76.66 51.44
C ALA A 9 -37.93 -76.34 52.65
N VAL A 10 -36.65 -76.58 52.42
CA VAL A 10 -35.53 -76.62 53.38
C VAL A 10 -34.87 -75.24 53.51
N SER A 11 -34.48 -74.92 54.75
CA SER A 11 -33.49 -73.96 55.26
C SER A 11 -33.34 -72.56 54.62
N LYS A 12 -33.55 -71.55 55.47
CA LYS A 12 -33.10 -70.15 55.32
C LYS A 12 -31.57 -70.06 55.25
N LEU A 13 -31.05 -69.15 54.42
CA LEU A 13 -30.06 -68.12 54.83
C LEU A 13 -29.80 -67.08 53.70
N SER A 14 -29.95 -65.81 54.11
CA SER A 14 -29.26 -64.59 53.69
C SER A 14 -29.16 -64.20 52.20
N SER A 15 -29.85 -63.12 51.85
CA SER A 15 -29.74 -62.34 50.63
C SER A 15 -28.43 -61.53 50.58
N GLY A 16 -27.60 -61.75 49.57
CA GLY A 16 -26.38 -60.96 49.36
C GLY A 16 -25.68 -61.26 48.04
N HIS A 17 -26.30 -60.92 46.91
CA HIS A 17 -25.68 -60.90 45.58
C HIS A 17 -26.05 -59.60 44.88
N PHE A 18 -25.09 -58.68 44.73
CA PHE A 18 -24.58 -58.24 43.43
C PHE A 18 -23.44 -57.24 43.65
N SER A 19 -22.26 -57.78 43.42
CA SER A 19 -20.94 -57.24 43.65
C SER A 19 -20.54 -56.20 42.57
N GLN A 20 -20.12 -55.03 43.04
CA GLN A 20 -18.87 -54.33 42.69
C GLN A 20 -18.53 -53.92 41.23
N ASN A 21 -19.40 -54.07 40.24
CA ASN A 21 -19.03 -53.75 38.84
C ASN A 21 -19.41 -52.35 38.30
N ARG A 22 -19.87 -51.41 39.15
CA ARG A 22 -20.19 -50.02 38.73
C ARG A 22 -19.19 -48.96 39.19
N ALA A 23 -18.30 -49.29 40.12
CA ALA A 23 -17.34 -48.33 40.69
C ALA A 23 -16.02 -48.23 39.89
N LEU A 24 -15.71 -49.21 39.04
CA LEU A 24 -14.48 -49.22 38.23
C LEU A 24 -14.64 -48.59 36.85
N GLN A 25 -15.85 -48.54 36.28
CA GLN A 25 -16.08 -47.87 34.99
C GLN A 25 -16.18 -46.34 35.10
N ASN A 26 -16.53 -45.78 36.27
CA ASN A 26 -16.55 -44.32 36.47
C ASN A 26 -15.20 -43.72 36.86
N ARG A 27 -14.18 -44.54 37.17
CA ARG A 27 -12.81 -44.05 37.48
C ARG A 27 -11.90 -43.96 36.25
N ALA A 28 -12.28 -44.59 35.14
CA ALA A 28 -11.50 -44.59 33.89
C ALA A 28 -11.82 -43.40 32.95
N LEU A 29 -12.81 -42.55 33.30
CA LEU A 29 -13.17 -41.36 32.50
C LEU A 29 -12.70 -40.03 33.12
N GLN A 30 -11.97 -40.06 34.24
CA GLN A 30 -11.39 -38.87 34.89
C GLN A 30 -9.86 -38.73 34.71
N SER A 31 -9.25 -39.46 33.77
CA SER A 31 -7.82 -39.31 33.44
C SER A 31 -7.57 -38.69 32.07
N LEU A 32 -8.54 -37.97 31.51
CA LEU A 32 -8.23 -36.97 30.47
C LEU A 32 -7.45 -35.85 31.14
N SER A 33 -6.13 -36.00 31.08
CA SER A 33 -5.12 -35.07 31.55
C SER A 33 -5.51 -33.64 31.20
N SER A 34 -5.95 -32.90 32.22
CA SER A 34 -6.03 -31.44 32.14
C SER A 34 -4.61 -30.94 31.82
N PRO A 35 -4.41 -30.12 30.77
CA PRO A 35 -3.07 -29.65 30.45
C PRO A 35 -2.51 -28.94 31.68
N SER A 36 -1.31 -29.35 32.09
CA SER A 36 -0.65 -28.79 33.28
C SER A 36 -0.58 -27.26 33.19
N LEU A 37 -0.62 -26.56 34.31
CA LEU A 37 -0.52 -25.09 34.35
C LEU A 37 0.68 -24.55 33.55
N VAL A 38 1.77 -25.33 33.48
CA VAL A 38 2.97 -25.05 32.68
C VAL A 38 2.75 -25.23 31.17
N SER A 39 1.94 -26.21 30.77
CA SER A 39 1.51 -26.43 29.38
C SER A 39 0.54 -25.33 28.92
N GLN A 40 -0.39 -24.93 29.78
CA GLN A 40 -1.32 -23.83 29.51
C GLN A 40 -0.59 -22.48 29.45
N SER A 41 0.39 -22.24 30.34
CA SER A 41 1.18 -21.00 30.32
C SER A 41 2.05 -20.90 29.07
N ARG A 42 2.78 -21.96 28.69
CA ARG A 42 3.55 -21.99 27.43
C ARG A 42 2.67 -21.78 26.20
N ALA A 43 1.50 -22.41 26.15
CA ALA A 43 0.54 -22.21 25.06
C ALA A 43 0.00 -20.76 25.00
N SER A 44 -0.21 -20.12 26.16
CA SER A 44 -0.63 -18.72 26.25
C SER A 44 0.47 -17.72 25.83
N THR A 45 1.73 -18.00 26.17
CA THR A 45 2.89 -17.21 25.76
C THR A 45 3.11 -17.34 24.25
N ALA A 46 3.07 -18.57 23.70
CA ALA A 46 3.18 -18.82 22.27
C ALA A 46 2.05 -18.14 21.48
N LYS A 47 0.81 -18.13 22.00
CA LYS A 47 -0.30 -17.39 21.38
C LYS A 47 -0.07 -15.88 21.40
N THR A 48 0.49 -15.33 22.48
CA THR A 48 0.77 -13.89 22.62
C THR A 48 1.89 -13.46 21.69
N GLU A 49 2.95 -14.26 21.59
CA GLU A 49 4.06 -14.06 20.65
C GLU A 49 3.60 -14.20 19.19
N TYR A 50 2.75 -15.19 18.89
CA TYR A 50 2.15 -15.31 17.56
C TYR A 50 1.33 -14.07 17.18
N LEU A 51 0.52 -13.55 18.10
CA LEU A 51 -0.25 -12.33 17.88
C LEU A 51 0.64 -11.09 17.74
N SER A 52 1.76 -10.99 18.46
CA SER A 52 2.69 -9.87 18.31
C SER A 52 3.41 -9.91 16.96
N LEU A 53 3.82 -11.09 16.51
CA LEU A 53 4.42 -11.29 15.18
C LEU A 53 3.43 -10.95 14.05
N LEU A 54 2.16 -11.36 14.16
CA LEU A 54 1.13 -10.99 13.19
C LEU A 54 0.91 -9.47 13.14
N ARG A 55 0.88 -8.79 14.29
CA ARG A 55 0.75 -7.33 14.34
C ARG A 55 1.96 -6.63 13.71
N GLU A 56 3.16 -7.13 13.96
CA GLU A 56 4.38 -6.56 13.37
C GLU A 56 4.44 -6.79 11.86
N LEU A 57 4.07 -7.97 11.37
CA LEU A 57 3.94 -8.24 9.94
C LEU A 57 2.92 -7.32 9.27
N ASP A 58 1.75 -7.16 9.88
CA ASP A 58 0.71 -6.27 9.38
C ASP A 58 1.17 -4.81 9.39
N ARG A 59 1.86 -4.37 10.45
CA ARG A 59 2.47 -3.03 10.54
C ARG A 59 3.47 -2.80 9.41
N ARG A 60 4.41 -3.73 9.18
CA ARG A 60 5.42 -3.64 8.11
C ARG A 60 4.77 -3.60 6.73
N ARG A 61 3.75 -4.44 6.51
CA ARG A 61 3.01 -4.47 5.25
C ARG A 61 2.29 -3.14 5.00
N ARG A 62 1.65 -2.57 6.02
CA ARG A 62 0.97 -1.28 5.92
C ARG A 62 1.93 -0.11 5.71
N ALA A 63 3.14 -0.18 6.28
CA ALA A 63 4.14 0.88 6.21
C ALA A 63 5.01 0.87 4.93
N ASN A 64 4.76 -0.06 4.00
CA ASN A 64 5.52 -0.17 2.76
C ASN A 64 4.64 -0.76 1.64
N GLN A 65 3.72 0.06 1.10
CA GLN A 65 2.88 -0.38 -0.01
C GLN A 65 3.68 -0.63 -1.28
N LEU A 66 4.84 0.02 -1.45
CA LEU A 66 5.72 -0.15 -2.61
C LEU A 66 6.18 -1.60 -2.78
N ALA A 67 6.61 -2.25 -1.70
CA ALA A 67 7.05 -3.64 -1.73
C ALA A 67 5.94 -4.60 -2.21
N ALA A 68 4.68 -4.27 -1.89
CA ALA A 68 3.50 -5.03 -2.30
C ALA A 68 2.93 -4.61 -3.67
N TYR A 69 3.45 -3.54 -4.29
CA TYR A 69 2.96 -3.08 -5.58
C TYR A 69 3.30 -4.09 -6.68
N ARG A 70 2.28 -4.51 -7.43
CA ARG A 70 2.39 -5.37 -8.61
C ARG A 70 1.55 -4.72 -9.71
N PRO A 71 2.18 -4.13 -10.73
CA PRO A 71 1.43 -3.51 -11.83
C PRO A 71 0.71 -4.59 -12.64
N TYR A 72 -0.51 -4.29 -13.07
CA TYR A 72 -1.12 -5.09 -14.13
C TYR A 72 -0.54 -4.66 -15.49
N ARG A 73 -0.87 -5.40 -16.56
CA ARG A 73 -0.23 -5.25 -17.89
C ARG A 73 -0.07 -3.80 -18.36
N LYS A 74 -1.14 -2.98 -18.36
CA LYS A 74 -1.05 -1.58 -18.85
C LYS A 74 -0.19 -0.68 -17.96
N GLN A 75 -0.19 -0.91 -16.65
CA GLN A 75 0.71 -0.20 -15.73
C GLN A 75 2.17 -0.57 -16.00
N ALA A 76 2.45 -1.85 -16.20
CA ALA A 76 3.80 -2.32 -16.51
C ALA A 76 4.30 -1.75 -17.85
N GLU A 77 3.45 -1.73 -18.88
CA GLU A 77 3.73 -1.10 -20.18
C GLU A 77 4.04 0.41 -20.01
N PHE A 78 3.22 1.12 -19.24
CA PHE A 78 3.45 2.54 -18.92
C PHE A 78 4.78 2.79 -18.21
N HIS A 79 5.14 1.96 -17.23
CA HIS A 79 6.42 2.06 -16.53
C HIS A 79 7.61 1.75 -17.45
N ALA A 80 7.53 0.67 -18.22
CA ALA A 80 8.59 0.23 -19.13
C ALA A 80 8.87 1.27 -20.23
N ALA A 81 7.83 1.94 -20.74
CA ALA A 81 7.98 3.03 -21.70
C ALA A 81 8.88 4.17 -21.18
N GLY A 82 9.05 4.31 -19.86
CA GLY A 82 9.94 5.32 -19.26
C GLY A 82 11.42 5.13 -19.59
N ALA A 83 11.83 3.94 -20.03
CA ALA A 83 13.21 3.70 -20.45
C ALA A 83 13.58 4.45 -21.74
N THR A 84 12.62 4.64 -22.64
CA THR A 84 12.84 5.26 -23.96
C THR A 84 12.14 6.62 -24.11
N SER A 85 11.07 6.85 -23.37
CA SER A 85 10.23 8.04 -23.50
C SER A 85 10.27 8.88 -22.22
N ARG A 86 10.84 10.07 -22.33
CA ARG A 86 10.90 11.02 -21.22
C ARG A 86 9.53 11.58 -20.84
N GLU A 87 8.61 11.68 -21.80
CA GLU A 87 7.25 12.16 -21.63
C GLU A 87 6.29 10.99 -21.81
N ARG A 88 5.41 10.77 -20.84
CA ARG A 88 4.44 9.66 -20.89
C ARG A 88 3.07 10.09 -20.38
N LEU A 89 2.06 9.57 -21.05
CA LEU A 89 0.67 9.74 -20.66
C LEU A 89 0.08 8.38 -20.28
N PHE A 90 -0.47 8.28 -19.06
CA PHE A 90 -1.31 7.16 -18.66
C PHE A 90 -2.78 7.58 -18.64
N MET A 91 -3.42 7.41 -19.78
CA MET A 91 -4.85 7.69 -19.96
C MET A 91 -5.67 6.44 -19.60
N ALA A 92 -6.52 6.54 -18.59
CA ALA A 92 -7.39 5.45 -18.15
C ALA A 92 -8.67 5.97 -17.49
N GLY A 93 -9.73 5.17 -17.55
CA GLY A 93 -10.99 5.43 -16.84
C GLY A 93 -10.81 5.58 -15.31
N ASN A 94 -11.85 6.12 -14.66
CA ASN A 94 -11.89 6.27 -13.21
C ASN A 94 -11.65 4.94 -12.49
N GLN A 95 -10.92 5.00 -11.38
CA GLN A 95 -10.60 3.85 -10.51
C GLN A 95 -9.76 2.73 -11.17
N LEU A 96 -9.19 2.96 -12.35
CA LEU A 96 -8.28 1.99 -13.00
C LEU A 96 -6.82 2.07 -12.50
N GLY A 97 -6.59 2.72 -11.35
CA GLY A 97 -5.28 2.73 -10.71
C GLY A 97 -4.23 3.64 -11.35
N LYS A 98 -4.65 4.67 -12.11
CA LYS A 98 -3.75 5.65 -12.75
C LYS A 98 -2.85 6.38 -11.74
N THR A 99 -3.45 6.99 -10.71
CA THR A 99 -2.72 7.71 -9.64
C THR A 99 -1.86 6.75 -8.81
N ARG A 100 -2.32 5.49 -8.66
CA ARG A 100 -1.55 4.45 -7.96
C ARG A 100 -0.28 4.09 -8.72
N ALA A 101 -0.33 4.05 -10.05
CA ALA A 101 0.85 3.81 -10.89
C ALA A 101 1.82 4.98 -10.81
N GLY A 102 1.35 6.21 -10.97
CA GLY A 102 2.18 7.42 -10.81
C GLY A 102 2.86 7.46 -9.43
N GLY A 103 2.11 7.21 -8.36
CA GLY A 103 2.64 7.19 -7.01
C GLY A 103 3.64 6.05 -6.74
N ALA A 104 3.44 4.87 -7.32
CA ALA A 104 4.40 3.78 -7.19
C ALA A 104 5.72 4.12 -7.89
N GLU A 105 5.66 4.61 -9.12
CA GLU A 105 6.84 5.04 -9.88
C GLU A 105 7.59 6.19 -9.18
N TRP A 106 6.86 7.20 -8.68
CA TRP A 106 7.47 8.29 -7.90
C TRP A 106 8.18 7.77 -6.65
N ALA A 107 7.56 6.84 -5.92
CA ALA A 107 8.19 6.26 -4.74
C ALA A 107 9.46 5.46 -5.08
N MET A 108 9.50 4.75 -6.21
CA MET A 108 10.71 4.05 -6.68
C MET A 108 11.82 5.05 -6.98
N HIS A 109 11.52 6.13 -7.71
CA HIS A 109 12.50 7.16 -8.05
C HIS A 109 13.03 7.90 -6.82
N LEU A 110 12.15 8.32 -5.91
CA LEU A 110 12.55 9.02 -4.68
C LEU A 110 13.47 8.16 -3.82
N THR A 111 13.13 6.88 -3.65
CA THR A 111 13.85 5.98 -2.75
C THR A 111 15.04 5.27 -3.41
N GLY A 112 15.11 5.25 -4.74
CA GLY A 112 16.02 4.39 -5.49
C GLY A 112 15.69 2.88 -5.39
N ARG A 113 14.54 2.51 -4.80
CA ARG A 113 14.15 1.11 -4.56
C ARG A 113 13.36 0.56 -5.74
N TYR A 114 14.08 0.19 -6.79
CA TYR A 114 13.49 -0.43 -7.98
C TYR A 114 13.30 -1.95 -7.76
N PRO A 115 12.09 -2.49 -7.96
CA PRO A 115 11.86 -3.93 -7.89
C PRO A 115 12.46 -4.66 -9.11
N GLU A 116 12.73 -5.97 -8.98
CA GLU A 116 13.37 -6.77 -10.05
C GLU A 116 12.63 -6.75 -11.40
N TRP A 117 11.30 -6.56 -11.38
CA TRP A 117 10.50 -6.48 -12.60
C TRP A 117 10.57 -5.12 -13.31
N TRP A 118 11.19 -4.11 -12.68
CA TRP A 118 11.26 -2.75 -13.20
C TRP A 118 12.07 -2.69 -14.49
N GLN A 119 11.48 -2.06 -15.51
CA GLN A 119 12.08 -1.92 -16.85
C GLN A 119 12.05 -0.47 -17.34
N GLY A 120 11.64 0.49 -16.49
CA GLY A 120 11.57 1.90 -16.84
C GLY A 120 12.89 2.64 -16.61
N LYS A 121 12.84 3.97 -16.57
CA LYS A 121 14.00 4.80 -16.22
C LYS A 121 14.48 4.46 -14.81
N VAL A 122 15.79 4.50 -14.60
CA VAL A 122 16.42 4.40 -13.27
C VAL A 122 17.20 5.69 -13.03
N PHE A 123 17.06 6.21 -11.81
CA PHE A 123 17.93 7.24 -11.25
C PHE A 123 18.81 6.58 -10.19
N ASP A 124 20.13 6.66 -10.38
CA ASP A 124 21.19 6.16 -9.50
C ASP A 124 21.67 7.20 -8.48
N THR A 125 21.20 8.45 -8.63
CA THR A 125 21.43 9.55 -7.71
C THR A 125 20.12 10.07 -7.11
N PRO A 126 20.18 10.76 -5.96
CA PRO A 126 19.02 11.44 -5.39
C PRO A 126 18.33 12.37 -6.38
N VAL A 127 17.01 12.44 -6.26
CA VAL A 127 16.16 13.16 -7.20
C VAL A 127 15.38 14.29 -6.54
N ARG A 128 15.06 15.30 -7.34
CA ARG A 128 14.08 16.35 -7.01
C ARG A 128 12.88 16.17 -7.92
N LEU A 129 11.74 15.79 -7.33
CA LEU A 129 10.52 15.52 -8.06
C LEU A 129 9.39 16.43 -7.62
N TRP A 130 8.51 16.77 -8.56
CA TRP A 130 7.23 17.38 -8.24
C TRP A 130 6.07 16.41 -8.49
N ALA A 131 5.04 16.50 -7.67
CA ALA A 131 3.74 15.88 -7.91
C ALA A 131 2.65 16.94 -7.77
N ALA A 132 1.78 17.05 -8.76
CA ALA A 132 0.88 18.18 -8.87
C ALA A 132 -0.51 17.76 -9.34
N GLY A 133 -1.53 18.39 -8.79
CA GLY A 133 -2.91 18.25 -9.26
C GLY A 133 -3.57 19.59 -9.55
N VAL A 134 -4.86 19.56 -9.87
CA VAL A 134 -5.64 20.76 -10.25
C VAL A 134 -5.65 21.80 -9.14
N THR A 135 -6.09 21.41 -7.93
CA THR A 135 -6.14 22.28 -6.75
C THR A 135 -5.21 21.76 -5.65
N ALA A 136 -4.93 22.59 -4.64
CA ALA A 136 -4.16 22.18 -3.49
C ALA A 136 -4.86 21.04 -2.69
N GLU A 137 -6.19 21.08 -2.56
CA GLU A 137 -6.98 19.99 -1.98
C GLU A 137 -6.91 18.72 -2.82
N GLY A 138 -7.03 18.83 -4.14
CA GLY A 138 -6.90 17.69 -5.05
C GLY A 138 -5.54 17.03 -4.97
N THR A 139 -4.48 17.84 -4.88
CA THR A 139 -3.10 17.37 -4.71
C THR A 139 -2.91 16.64 -3.37
N ARG A 140 -3.51 17.17 -2.29
CA ARG A 140 -3.51 16.53 -0.96
C ARG A 140 -4.27 15.19 -0.98
N ASP A 141 -5.46 15.17 -1.56
CA ASP A 141 -6.37 14.02 -1.48
C ASP A 141 -6.05 12.91 -2.49
N ASN A 142 -5.27 13.21 -3.53
CA ASN A 142 -4.83 12.26 -4.55
C ASN A 142 -3.31 11.95 -4.45
N PRO A 143 -2.37 12.68 -5.10
CA PRO A 143 -0.94 12.36 -5.05
C PRO A 143 -0.39 12.18 -3.63
N GLN A 144 -0.63 13.15 -2.74
CA GLN A 144 -0.08 13.08 -1.38
C GLN A 144 -0.66 11.90 -0.61
N ARG A 145 -1.97 11.65 -0.70
CA ARG A 145 -2.60 10.49 -0.04
C ARG A 145 -1.98 9.17 -0.50
N ILE A 146 -1.73 9.01 -1.80
CA ILE A 146 -1.13 7.79 -2.36
C ILE A 146 0.34 7.66 -1.95
N LEU A 147 1.10 8.75 -1.97
CA LEU A 147 2.52 8.73 -1.68
C LEU A 147 2.81 8.60 -0.19
N ILE A 148 2.08 9.33 0.66
CA ILE A 148 2.39 9.47 2.08
C ILE A 148 1.43 8.67 2.97
N GLY A 149 0.15 8.60 2.60
CA GLY A 149 -0.90 8.02 3.44
C GLY A 149 -2.02 9.04 3.71
N PRO A 150 -3.07 8.66 4.45
CA PRO A 150 -4.27 9.47 4.65
C PRO A 150 -3.94 10.86 5.26
N PRO A 151 -4.22 11.97 4.56
CA PRO A 151 -3.84 13.31 5.00
C PRO A 151 -4.37 13.67 6.38
N GLN A 152 -5.64 13.34 6.65
CA GLN A 152 -6.34 13.66 7.89
C GLN A 152 -5.86 12.85 9.10
N GLN A 153 -4.96 11.87 8.90
CA GLN A 153 -4.41 11.02 9.96
C GLN A 153 -2.87 11.07 9.93
N PRO A 154 -2.24 12.12 10.49
CA PRO A 154 -0.77 12.25 10.50
C PRO A 154 -0.04 11.03 11.11
N ALA A 155 -0.65 10.37 12.09
CA ALA A 155 -0.11 9.14 12.69
C ALA A 155 -0.03 7.95 11.71
N ALA A 156 -0.75 8.01 10.60
CA ALA A 156 -0.73 7.02 9.53
C ALA A 156 0.09 7.48 8.31
N TRP A 157 0.82 8.59 8.39
CA TRP A 157 1.79 8.94 7.36
C TRP A 157 2.95 7.94 7.35
N GLY A 158 3.46 7.64 6.16
CA GLY A 158 4.35 6.51 5.89
C GLY A 158 3.62 5.20 5.57
N THR A 159 2.28 5.21 5.49
CA THR A 159 1.50 4.03 5.02
C THR A 159 1.16 4.08 3.54
N GLY A 160 1.68 5.08 2.81
CA GLY A 160 1.53 5.21 1.36
C GLY A 160 2.55 4.40 0.57
N MET A 161 2.79 4.83 -0.67
CA MET A 161 3.80 4.26 -1.55
C MET A 161 5.22 4.59 -1.11
N ILE A 162 5.48 5.75 -0.52
CA ILE A 162 6.79 6.04 0.07
C ILE A 162 6.87 5.27 1.40
N PRO A 163 7.80 4.31 1.55
CA PRO A 163 7.92 3.52 2.76
C PRO A 163 8.20 4.40 3.98
N ALA A 164 7.58 4.10 5.13
CA ALA A 164 7.76 4.90 6.35
C ALA A 164 9.22 5.05 6.78
N ASP A 165 10.04 4.00 6.59
CA ASP A 165 11.47 4.01 6.93
C ASP A 165 12.31 4.92 6.03
N ALA A 166 11.78 5.31 4.87
CA ALA A 166 12.44 6.20 3.92
C ALA A 166 12.06 7.68 4.13
N ILE A 167 10.97 7.99 4.84
CA ILE A 167 10.57 9.38 5.11
C ILE A 167 11.49 9.96 6.20
N VAL A 168 12.27 10.97 5.85
CA VAL A 168 13.16 11.68 6.79
C VAL A 168 12.40 12.81 7.48
N SER A 169 11.71 13.65 6.69
CA SER A 169 10.90 14.74 7.23
C SER A 169 9.75 15.11 6.29
N THR A 170 8.71 15.71 6.85
CA THR A 170 7.59 16.29 6.11
C THR A 170 7.47 17.78 6.44
N ILE A 171 7.27 18.60 5.41
CA ILE A 171 7.16 20.05 5.54
C ILE A 171 5.71 20.42 5.22
N MET A 172 5.03 21.03 6.18
CA MET A 172 3.64 21.43 6.04
C MET A 172 3.49 22.58 5.04
N GLY A 173 2.52 22.47 4.16
CA GLY A 173 2.10 23.54 3.28
C GLY A 173 1.31 24.62 4.00
N ARG A 174 1.23 25.79 3.38
CA ARG A 174 0.35 26.89 3.79
C ARG A 174 -0.88 26.88 2.87
N GLY A 175 -2.07 26.91 3.46
CA GLY A 175 -3.34 27.09 2.74
C GLY A 175 -4.34 25.95 2.94
N VAL A 176 -3.90 24.70 2.77
CA VAL A 176 -4.80 23.54 2.90
C VAL A 176 -4.45 22.73 4.16
N PRO A 177 -5.41 22.48 5.08
CA PRO A 177 -5.19 21.64 6.24
C PRO A 177 -4.67 20.26 5.85
N HIS A 178 -3.61 19.82 6.53
CA HIS A 178 -2.90 18.56 6.25
C HIS A 178 -2.29 18.43 4.85
N GLY A 179 -2.23 19.52 4.07
CA GLY A 179 -1.47 19.57 2.83
C GLY A 179 0.03 19.71 3.14
N LEU A 180 0.84 18.91 2.48
CA LEU A 180 2.30 19.02 2.54
C LEU A 180 2.80 19.94 1.43
N ASP A 181 3.82 20.73 1.73
CA ASP A 181 4.59 21.44 0.72
C ASP A 181 5.62 20.50 0.12
N SER A 182 6.36 19.80 0.97
CA SER A 182 7.44 18.92 0.55
C SER A 182 7.73 17.80 1.55
N VAL A 183 8.44 16.78 1.07
CA VAL A 183 8.84 15.59 1.83
C VAL A 183 10.28 15.26 1.46
N VAL A 184 11.12 15.07 2.48
CA VAL A 184 12.50 14.60 2.33
C VAL A 184 12.51 13.09 2.48
N VAL A 185 13.08 12.41 1.49
CA VAL A 185 13.09 10.95 1.37
C VAL A 185 14.51 10.46 1.25
N ARG A 186 14.90 9.49 2.07
CA ARG A 186 16.18 8.81 1.95
C ARG A 186 16.26 8.07 0.62
N HIS A 187 17.29 8.38 -0.17
CA HIS A 187 17.62 7.72 -1.42
C HIS A 187 18.72 6.68 -1.19
N GLY A 188 18.51 5.46 -1.69
CA GLY A 188 19.37 4.31 -1.39
C GLY A 188 18.70 3.34 -0.41
N GLY A 189 18.82 2.05 -0.70
CA GLY A 189 18.08 0.99 -0.02
C GLY A 189 18.45 0.81 1.46
N GLY A 190 17.43 0.70 2.32
CA GLY A 190 17.44 -0.25 3.44
C GLY A 190 18.54 -0.18 4.53
N GLY A 191 19.13 0.98 4.83
CA GLY A 191 19.93 1.13 6.07
C GLY A 191 21.33 1.73 5.92
N ASP A 192 21.72 2.17 4.72
CA ASP A 192 23.01 2.84 4.54
C ASP A 192 23.06 4.18 5.27
N VAL A 193 24.06 4.32 6.15
CA VAL A 193 24.31 5.51 6.99
C VAL A 193 24.82 6.71 6.15
N GLN A 194 25.13 6.48 4.86
CA GLN A 194 25.58 7.48 3.88
C GLN A 194 24.52 7.74 2.80
N ALA A 195 23.26 7.37 3.04
CA ALA A 195 22.20 7.57 2.07
C ALA A 195 21.87 9.06 1.93
N ASP A 196 22.06 9.58 0.71
CA ASP A 196 21.67 10.94 0.34
C ASP A 196 20.13 11.12 0.32
N GLU A 197 19.67 12.35 0.12
CA GLU A 197 18.25 12.71 0.24
C GLU A 197 17.64 13.17 -1.09
N SER A 198 16.54 12.52 -1.48
CA SER A 198 15.63 13.01 -2.50
C SER A 198 14.59 13.95 -1.89
N VAL A 199 14.04 14.85 -2.71
CA VAL A 199 12.97 15.76 -2.31
C VAL A 199 11.78 15.61 -3.23
N LEU A 200 10.62 15.42 -2.63
CA LEU A 200 9.32 15.52 -3.30
C LEU A 200 8.65 16.83 -2.89
N SER A 201 8.22 17.64 -3.85
CA SER A 201 7.38 18.82 -3.58
C SER A 201 6.01 18.69 -4.22
N PHE A 202 4.98 19.14 -3.52
CA PHE A 202 3.60 19.15 -4.00
C PHE A 202 3.25 20.52 -4.59
N LYS A 203 2.63 20.53 -5.78
CA LYS A 203 2.20 21.75 -6.48
C LYS A 203 0.72 21.67 -6.85
N SER A 204 0.10 22.81 -7.11
CA SER A 204 -1.24 22.87 -7.71
C SER A 204 -1.25 23.75 -8.95
N PHE A 205 -2.07 23.39 -9.94
CA PHE A 205 -2.16 24.14 -11.21
C PHE A 205 -2.78 25.52 -10.99
N GLU A 206 -3.74 25.63 -10.09
CA GLU A 206 -4.45 26.89 -9.77
C GLU A 206 -3.54 28.04 -9.32
N LYS A 207 -2.32 27.75 -8.84
CA LYS A 207 -1.35 28.75 -8.39
C LYS A 207 -0.64 29.48 -9.54
N GLY A 208 -0.93 29.09 -10.78
CA GLY A 208 -0.40 29.72 -11.98
C GLY A 208 1.03 29.31 -12.31
N ARG A 209 1.43 29.61 -13.54
CA ARG A 209 2.70 29.28 -14.16
C ARG A 209 3.92 29.83 -13.41
N GLU A 210 3.77 30.96 -12.73
CA GLU A 210 4.86 31.65 -12.02
C GLU A 210 5.45 30.79 -10.91
N LYS A 211 4.64 29.92 -10.28
CA LYS A 211 5.09 29.01 -9.21
C LYS A 211 5.82 27.77 -9.72
N TRP A 212 5.91 27.61 -11.03
CA TRP A 212 6.57 26.50 -11.72
C TRP A 212 7.98 26.86 -12.22
N GLN A 213 8.40 28.12 -12.03
CA GLN A 213 9.70 28.61 -12.45
C GLN A 213 10.80 28.37 -11.40
N GLY A 214 12.05 28.36 -11.85
CA GLY A 214 13.25 28.45 -11.03
C GLY A 214 13.94 27.13 -10.68
N GLU A 215 13.20 26.04 -10.46
CA GLU A 215 13.79 24.79 -9.96
C GLU A 215 14.21 23.83 -11.08
N THR A 216 15.36 23.16 -10.94
CA THR A 216 15.79 22.07 -11.84
C THR A 216 15.33 20.74 -11.27
N LEU A 217 14.58 19.96 -12.05
CA LEU A 217 13.86 18.78 -11.58
C LEU A 217 14.25 17.53 -12.35
N HIS A 218 14.30 16.41 -11.65
CA HIS A 218 14.49 15.09 -12.27
C HIS A 218 13.18 14.53 -12.81
N GLY A 219 12.04 15.01 -12.30
CA GLY A 219 10.77 14.71 -12.91
C GLY A 219 9.57 15.45 -12.35
N VAL A 220 8.51 15.46 -13.15
CA VAL A 220 7.24 16.13 -12.86
C VAL A 220 6.09 15.18 -13.13
N TRP A 221 5.23 15.00 -12.13
CA TRP A 221 4.00 14.23 -12.25
C TRP A 221 2.80 15.17 -12.20
N PHE A 222 2.04 15.18 -13.28
CA PHE A 222 0.74 15.81 -13.39
C PHE A 222 -0.36 14.76 -13.15
N ASP A 223 -1.03 14.82 -11.99
CA ASP A 223 -2.23 14.04 -11.69
C ASP A 223 -3.45 14.88 -12.09
N GLU A 224 -4.23 14.32 -13.01
CA GLU A 224 -5.20 15.03 -13.86
C GLU A 224 -4.55 15.95 -14.92
N GLU A 225 -5.40 16.46 -15.83
CA GLU A 225 -4.96 17.20 -17.00
C GLU A 225 -4.49 18.63 -16.65
N PRO A 226 -3.22 19.00 -16.94
CA PRO A 226 -2.73 20.35 -16.70
C PRO A 226 -3.05 21.29 -17.88
N PRO A 227 -3.18 22.61 -17.63
CA PRO A 227 -3.06 23.61 -18.68
C PRO A 227 -1.73 23.50 -19.45
N LEU A 228 -1.76 23.76 -20.76
CA LEU A 228 -0.60 23.58 -21.65
C LEU A 228 0.63 24.41 -21.24
N ASP A 229 0.41 25.62 -20.75
CA ASP A 229 1.47 26.53 -20.32
C ASP A 229 2.21 26.01 -19.07
N ILE A 230 1.47 25.39 -18.14
CA ILE A 230 1.98 24.68 -16.96
C ILE A 230 2.71 23.39 -17.37
N TYR A 231 2.14 22.60 -18.29
CA TYR A 231 2.79 21.41 -18.83
C TYR A 231 4.15 21.74 -19.45
N SER A 232 4.18 22.74 -20.34
CA SER A 232 5.38 23.20 -21.04
C SER A 232 6.43 23.75 -20.06
N GLU A 233 5.98 24.42 -19.00
CA GLU A 233 6.88 24.89 -17.95
C GLU A 233 7.51 23.73 -17.20
N GLY A 234 6.71 22.76 -16.73
CA GLY A 234 7.21 21.57 -16.05
C GLY A 234 8.20 20.77 -16.91
N LEU A 235 7.94 20.64 -18.22
CA LEU A 235 8.86 20.00 -19.15
C LEU A 235 10.19 20.75 -19.27
N THR A 236 10.16 22.08 -19.25
CA THR A 236 11.38 22.89 -19.29
C THR A 236 12.26 22.64 -18.06
N ARG A 237 11.65 22.40 -16.89
CA ARG A 237 12.37 22.12 -15.63
C ARG A 237 13.14 20.81 -15.64
N THR A 238 12.75 19.85 -16.49
CA THR A 238 13.39 18.53 -16.58
C THR A 238 14.46 18.42 -17.66
N ASN A 239 14.61 19.45 -18.52
CA ASN A 239 15.57 19.43 -19.64
C ASN A 239 17.02 19.29 -19.16
N ALA A 240 17.43 20.04 -18.13
CA ALA A 240 18.82 20.08 -17.68
C ALA A 240 19.29 18.74 -17.09
N THR A 241 18.38 17.93 -16.53
CA THR A 241 18.71 16.64 -15.92
C THR A 241 18.42 15.45 -16.84
N GLY A 242 17.89 15.67 -18.05
CA GLY A 242 17.29 14.60 -18.86
C GLY A 242 16.19 13.84 -18.10
N GLY A 243 15.42 14.59 -17.31
CA GLY A 243 14.38 14.07 -16.42
C GLY A 243 13.14 13.56 -17.15
N ILE A 244 12.12 13.19 -16.38
CA ILE A 244 10.88 12.60 -16.90
C ILE A 244 9.65 13.42 -16.55
N THR A 245 8.66 13.36 -17.41
CA THR A 245 7.34 13.93 -17.18
C THR A 245 6.30 12.85 -17.37
N ILE A 246 5.42 12.68 -16.37
CA ILE A 246 4.27 11.81 -16.50
C ILE A 246 2.96 12.56 -16.29
N VAL A 247 1.94 12.17 -17.04
CA VAL A 247 0.58 12.66 -16.87
C VAL A 247 -0.32 11.46 -16.59
N THR A 248 -1.14 11.53 -15.53
CA THR A 248 -2.14 10.51 -15.20
C THR A 248 -3.50 11.15 -15.11
N PHE A 249 -4.35 11.01 -16.12
CA PHE A 249 -5.67 11.64 -16.11
C PHE A 249 -6.75 10.75 -16.72
N THR A 250 -8.01 11.12 -16.44
CA THR A 250 -9.19 10.51 -17.06
C THR A 250 -9.71 11.44 -18.15
N PRO A 251 -9.93 11.00 -19.39
CA PRO A 251 -10.50 11.86 -20.42
C PRO A 251 -11.99 12.08 -20.11
N LEU A 252 -12.30 13.22 -19.47
CA LEU A 252 -13.66 13.60 -19.11
C LEU A 252 -14.28 14.62 -20.07
N LEU A 253 -13.48 15.33 -20.88
CA LEU A 253 -13.92 16.51 -21.64
C LEU A 253 -13.57 16.49 -23.15
N GLY A 254 -13.25 15.33 -23.74
CA GLY A 254 -12.84 15.24 -25.15
C GLY A 254 -11.33 15.40 -25.34
N MET A 255 -10.88 15.72 -26.56
CA MET A 255 -9.45 15.87 -26.89
C MET A 255 -8.94 17.24 -26.46
N SER A 256 -8.05 17.27 -25.46
CA SER A 256 -7.37 18.48 -25.00
C SER A 256 -6.03 18.69 -25.69
N ASP A 257 -5.52 19.93 -25.63
CA ASP A 257 -4.23 20.30 -26.24
C ASP A 257 -3.07 19.45 -25.73
N VAL A 258 -3.08 19.06 -24.45
CA VAL A 258 -2.06 18.17 -23.89
C VAL A 258 -2.19 16.77 -24.46
N VAL A 259 -3.40 16.25 -24.64
CA VAL A 259 -3.62 14.93 -25.26
C VAL A 259 -3.11 14.89 -26.68
N LEU A 260 -3.34 15.96 -27.45
CA LEU A 260 -2.86 16.06 -28.84
C LEU A 260 -1.34 15.99 -28.96
N LEU A 261 -0.58 16.38 -27.93
CA LEU A 261 0.88 16.21 -27.90
C LEU A 261 1.32 14.75 -27.80
N PHE A 262 0.47 13.88 -27.26
CA PHE A 262 0.76 12.46 -27.06
C PHE A 262 0.20 11.55 -28.15
N LEU A 263 -0.63 12.08 -29.05
CA LEU A 263 -1.22 11.31 -30.15
C LEU A 263 -0.45 11.52 -31.44
N SER A 264 -0.17 10.43 -32.15
CA SER A 264 0.27 10.52 -33.54
C SER A 264 -0.89 10.96 -34.44
N ALA A 265 -0.59 11.57 -35.60
CA ALA A 265 -1.61 12.00 -36.57
C ALA A 265 -2.60 10.88 -36.95
N LYS A 266 -2.14 9.62 -36.96
CA LYS A 266 -2.93 8.44 -37.28
C LYS A 266 -3.91 8.03 -36.17
N GLU A 267 -3.55 8.29 -34.91
CA GLU A 267 -4.41 8.02 -33.74
C GLU A 267 -5.48 9.10 -33.60
N VAL A 268 -5.16 10.36 -33.95
CA VAL A 268 -6.12 11.47 -34.01
C VAL A 268 -7.24 11.18 -35.04
N GLU A 269 -6.90 10.68 -36.24
CA GLU A 269 -7.87 10.33 -37.27
C GLU A 269 -8.74 9.11 -36.91
N GLY A 270 -8.19 8.13 -36.19
CA GLY A 270 -8.89 6.91 -35.80
C GLY A 270 -9.90 7.09 -34.66
N MET A 271 -9.73 8.13 -33.84
CA MET A 271 -10.59 8.41 -32.68
C MET A 271 -11.73 9.39 -32.99
N GLY A 272 -11.78 9.95 -34.20
CA GLY A 272 -12.84 10.84 -34.69
C GLY A 272 -13.98 10.15 -35.44
N ARG A 273 -14.11 8.82 -35.36
CA ARG A 273 -15.22 8.03 -35.94
C ARG A 273 -16.03 7.32 -34.86
#